data_AF-A0A9E2PHP5-F1
#
_entry.id   AF-A0A9E2PHP5-F1
#
_cell.length_a   1.000
_cell.length_b   1.000
_cell.length_c   1.000
_cell.angle_alpha   90.00
_cell.angle_beta   90.00
_cell.angle_gamma   90.00
#
_symmetry.space_group_name_H-M   'P 1'
#
loop_
_entity.id
_entity.type
_entity.pdbx_description
1 polymer ?
#
loop_
_entity_poly.entity_id
_entity_poly.type
_entity_poly.pdbx_seq_one_letter_code
_entity_poly.pdbx_strand_id
1 'polypeptide(L)'
;MDYSKTKVMETLEAKLADLDPASLRHRVLKSVKCFKTSWIELGQALYSVWKDKLYKDWGYSKFDAYTAKEIGIRKQTALKLLRSYLFLEKEEPRYLSKEYNEKADAASVPSYESIDALRLAGSKKELDRMDYENIKKNVLEKGKDARAVKKDLTALIKQREELLPEEAWQKKRLSLLKRSLTLLKSLREEIKLAKLFSAQVAKDIDKLISGLEAEMP
;
A
#
# COMPACT_ATOMS: atom_id res chain seq x y z
N MET A 1 -20.33 -13.78 -23.57
CA MET A 1 -19.22 -12.97 -24.12
C MET A 1 -17.94 -13.51 -23.51
N ASP A 2 -17.22 -14.31 -24.30
CA ASP A 2 -16.01 -15.02 -23.91
C ASP A 2 -14.86 -14.07 -23.61
N TYR A 3 -14.40 -14.08 -22.36
CA TYR A 3 -13.14 -13.44 -21.98
C TYR A 3 -12.00 -14.33 -22.48
N SER A 4 -11.15 -13.80 -23.35
CA SER A 4 -9.91 -14.43 -23.82
C SER A 4 -9.19 -15.14 -22.67
N LYS A 5 -9.19 -16.47 -22.70
CA LYS A 5 -8.44 -17.31 -21.75
C LYS A 5 -6.98 -16.90 -21.83
N THR A 6 -6.52 -16.16 -20.82
CA THR A 6 -5.12 -15.75 -20.73
C THR A 6 -4.31 -17.00 -20.39
N LYS A 7 -3.12 -17.20 -20.97
CA LYS A 7 -2.23 -18.34 -20.71
C LYS A 7 -2.04 -18.68 -19.21
N VAL A 8 -2.13 -17.66 -18.34
CA VAL A 8 -2.12 -17.80 -16.88
C VAL A 8 -3.34 -18.57 -16.35
N MET A 9 -4.55 -18.30 -16.87
CA MET A 9 -5.78 -18.99 -16.47
C MET A 9 -5.77 -20.46 -16.89
N GLU A 10 -5.24 -20.78 -18.07
CA GLU A 10 -5.07 -22.17 -18.52
C GLU A 10 -4.06 -22.93 -17.65
N THR A 11 -2.95 -22.27 -17.29
CA THR A 11 -1.96 -22.83 -16.36
C THR A 11 -2.53 -23.05 -14.96
N LEU A 12 -3.39 -22.15 -14.49
CA LEU A 12 -4.12 -22.31 -13.23
C LEU A 12 -5.13 -23.45 -13.29
N GLU A 13 -5.82 -23.63 -14.41
CA GLU A 13 -6.78 -24.71 -14.64
C GLU A 13 -6.13 -26.09 -14.59
N ALA A 14 -5.00 -26.27 -15.28
CA ALA A 14 -4.25 -27.51 -15.23
C ALA A 14 -3.80 -27.84 -13.80
N LYS A 15 -3.24 -26.86 -13.07
CA LYS A 15 -2.82 -27.05 -11.67
C LYS A 15 -3.97 -27.33 -10.71
N LEU A 16 -5.14 -26.77 -10.94
CA LEU A 16 -6.33 -27.04 -10.12
C LEU A 16 -6.80 -28.48 -10.26
N ALA A 17 -6.67 -29.09 -11.45
CA ALA A 17 -7.06 -30.47 -11.70
C ALA A 17 -6.16 -31.49 -10.96
N ASP A 18 -4.89 -31.16 -10.77
CA ASP A 18 -3.90 -32.03 -10.13
C ASP A 18 -3.87 -31.93 -8.59
N LEU A 19 -4.58 -30.97 -8.00
CA LEU A 19 -4.57 -30.70 -6.57
C LEU A 19 -5.82 -31.27 -5.87
N ASP A 20 -5.62 -31.75 -4.63
CA ASP A 20 -6.73 -32.14 -3.76
C ASP A 20 -7.72 -30.96 -3.57
N PRO A 21 -9.01 -31.11 -3.93
CA PRO A 21 -10.03 -30.08 -3.76
C PRO A 21 -10.18 -29.55 -2.33
N ALA A 22 -9.85 -30.38 -1.32
CA ALA A 22 -9.91 -29.99 0.10
C ALA A 22 -8.69 -29.16 0.54
N SER A 23 -7.61 -29.16 -0.25
CA SER A 23 -6.37 -28.48 0.12
C SER A 23 -6.51 -26.95 0.11
N LEU A 24 -5.77 -26.29 1.01
CA LEU A 24 -5.69 -24.82 1.03
C LEU A 24 -5.08 -24.27 -0.28
N ARG A 25 -4.13 -25.01 -0.87
CA ARG A 25 -3.50 -24.64 -2.15
C ARG A 25 -4.54 -24.57 -3.28
N HIS A 26 -5.43 -25.56 -3.38
CA HIS A 26 -6.55 -25.56 -4.31
C HIS A 26 -7.51 -24.37 -4.05
N ARG A 27 -7.85 -24.12 -2.78
CA ARG A 27 -8.70 -22.97 -2.40
C ARG A 27 -8.12 -21.64 -2.87
N VAL A 28 -6.81 -21.41 -2.67
CA VAL A 28 -6.14 -20.17 -3.12
C VAL A 28 -6.28 -20.00 -4.63
N LEU A 29 -5.96 -21.03 -5.42
CA LEU A 29 -6.04 -20.96 -6.88
C LEU A 29 -7.48 -20.74 -7.37
N LYS A 30 -8.46 -21.33 -6.68
CA LYS A 30 -9.89 -21.12 -6.96
C LYS A 30 -10.29 -19.66 -6.69
N SER A 31 -9.91 -19.08 -5.56
CA SER A 31 -10.21 -17.68 -5.22
C SER A 31 -9.57 -16.68 -6.19
N VAL A 32 -8.46 -17.02 -6.83
CA VAL A 32 -7.82 -16.19 -7.87
C VAL A 32 -8.70 -16.07 -9.11
N LYS A 33 -9.45 -17.12 -9.48
CA LYS A 33 -10.41 -17.03 -10.60
C LYS A 33 -11.55 -16.05 -10.32
N CYS A 34 -12.00 -16.03 -9.07
CA CYS A 34 -13.07 -15.15 -8.59
C CYS A 34 -12.53 -13.79 -8.06
N PHE A 35 -11.27 -13.44 -8.35
CA PHE A 35 -10.63 -12.26 -7.80
C PHE A 35 -11.40 -10.96 -8.06
N LYS A 36 -12.05 -10.85 -9.23
CA LYS A 36 -12.83 -9.67 -9.61
C LYS A 36 -14.11 -9.49 -8.77
N THR A 37 -14.60 -10.55 -8.14
CA THR A 37 -15.87 -10.56 -7.41
C THR A 37 -15.71 -10.78 -5.90
N SER A 38 -14.61 -11.39 -5.44
CA SER A 38 -14.37 -11.67 -4.01
C SER A 38 -12.87 -11.65 -3.67
N TRP A 39 -12.32 -10.45 -3.47
CA TRP A 39 -10.90 -10.30 -3.06
C TRP A 39 -10.68 -10.71 -1.59
N ILE A 40 -11.73 -10.69 -0.76
CA ILE A 40 -11.68 -11.01 0.67
C ILE A 40 -11.28 -12.47 0.87
N GLU A 41 -11.89 -13.40 0.12
CA GLU A 41 -11.53 -14.82 0.15
C GLU A 41 -10.08 -15.06 -0.23
N LEU A 42 -9.61 -14.36 -1.28
CA LEU A 42 -8.22 -14.45 -1.67
C LEU A 42 -7.29 -13.88 -0.58
N GLY A 43 -7.66 -12.76 0.04
CA GLY A 43 -6.92 -12.16 1.16
C GLY A 43 -6.80 -13.12 2.35
N GLN A 44 -7.90 -13.77 2.73
CA GLN A 44 -7.93 -14.78 3.80
C GLN A 44 -7.05 -15.99 3.49
N ALA A 45 -7.16 -16.52 2.27
CA ALA A 45 -6.39 -17.69 1.85
C ALA A 45 -4.89 -17.34 1.79
N LEU A 46 -4.53 -16.17 1.25
CA LEU A 46 -3.15 -15.66 1.24
C LEU A 46 -2.61 -15.43 2.66
N TYR A 47 -3.44 -14.95 3.58
CA TYR A 47 -3.07 -14.78 4.99
C TYR A 47 -2.71 -16.11 5.63
N SER A 48 -3.54 -17.14 5.45
CA SER A 48 -3.29 -18.49 5.96
C SER A 48 -1.96 -19.05 5.42
N VAL A 49 -1.73 -18.93 4.10
CA VAL A 49 -0.47 -19.35 3.46
C VAL A 49 0.75 -18.58 3.98
N TRP A 50 0.62 -17.27 4.20
CA TRP A 50 1.70 -16.44 4.68
C TRP A 50 2.04 -16.70 6.15
N LYS A 51 1.02 -16.81 7.02
CA LYS A 51 1.12 -17.05 8.46
C LYS A 51 1.83 -18.36 8.76
N ASP A 52 1.38 -19.44 8.11
CA ASP A 52 1.88 -20.79 8.35
C ASP A 52 3.08 -21.14 7.45
N LYS A 53 3.50 -20.21 6.57
CA LYS A 53 4.62 -20.35 5.63
C LYS A 53 4.50 -21.56 4.69
N LEU A 54 3.28 -22.00 4.39
CA LEU A 54 2.99 -23.19 3.56
C LEU A 54 3.59 -23.12 2.15
N TYR A 55 3.86 -21.91 1.66
CA TYR A 55 4.58 -21.71 0.40
C TYR A 55 5.96 -22.39 0.40
N LYS A 56 6.61 -22.57 1.56
CA LYS A 56 7.88 -23.28 1.68
C LYS A 56 7.71 -24.77 1.44
N ASP A 57 6.67 -25.37 2.01
CA ASP A 57 6.35 -26.79 1.85
C ASP A 57 5.98 -27.10 0.39
N TRP A 58 5.47 -26.10 -0.33
CA TRP A 58 5.19 -26.18 -1.77
C TRP A 58 6.41 -25.92 -2.67
N GLY A 59 7.60 -25.77 -2.09
CA GLY A 59 8.85 -25.62 -2.81
C GLY A 59 9.24 -24.17 -3.16
N TYR A 60 8.57 -23.16 -2.59
CA TYR A 60 8.91 -21.75 -2.82
C TYR A 60 9.74 -21.17 -1.68
N SER A 61 10.89 -20.57 -2.02
CA SER A 61 11.78 -19.96 -1.04
C SER A 61 11.20 -18.72 -0.35
N LYS A 62 10.33 -17.97 -1.04
CA LYS A 62 9.70 -16.72 -0.57
C LYS A 62 8.24 -16.67 -0.99
N PHE A 63 7.41 -16.03 -0.16
CA PHE A 63 5.99 -15.81 -0.46
C PHE A 63 5.79 -15.09 -1.81
N ASP A 64 6.59 -14.06 -2.09
CA ASP A 64 6.53 -13.33 -3.37
C ASP A 64 6.80 -14.22 -4.59
N ALA A 65 7.66 -15.25 -4.44
CA ALA A 65 7.97 -16.19 -5.51
C ALA A 65 6.77 -17.11 -5.77
N TYR A 66 6.09 -17.56 -4.71
CA TYR A 66 4.84 -18.32 -4.81
C TYR A 66 3.75 -17.49 -5.52
N THR A 67 3.47 -16.28 -5.04
CA THR A 67 2.39 -15.46 -5.62
C THR A 67 2.65 -15.10 -7.07
N ALA A 68 3.90 -14.81 -7.45
CA ALA A 68 4.24 -14.47 -8.81
C ALA A 68 4.25 -15.68 -9.76
N LYS A 69 4.82 -16.83 -9.34
CA LYS A 69 5.01 -17.99 -10.22
C LYS A 69 3.82 -18.92 -10.28
N GLU A 70 3.08 -19.07 -9.19
CA GLU A 70 1.96 -20.00 -9.13
C GLU A 70 0.62 -19.32 -9.34
N ILE A 71 0.38 -18.24 -8.61
CA ILE A 71 -0.88 -17.51 -8.64
C ILE A 71 -0.93 -16.50 -9.81
N GLY A 72 0.24 -16.00 -10.25
CA GLY A 72 0.32 -14.96 -11.28
C GLY A 72 0.05 -13.54 -10.76
N ILE A 73 0.12 -13.32 -9.45
CA ILE A 73 -0.07 -12.01 -8.82
C ILE A 73 1.29 -11.41 -8.43
N ARG A 74 1.50 -10.16 -8.84
CA ARG A 74 2.72 -9.41 -8.48
C ARG A 74 2.81 -9.19 -6.98
N LYS A 75 4.04 -9.22 -6.46
CA LYS A 75 4.37 -8.97 -5.04
C LYS A 75 3.59 -7.80 -4.43
N GLN A 76 3.58 -6.64 -5.08
CA GLN A 76 2.92 -5.45 -4.55
C GLN A 76 1.42 -5.65 -4.33
N THR A 77 0.74 -6.29 -5.29
CA THR A 77 -0.70 -6.58 -5.19
C THR A 77 -0.98 -7.62 -4.12
N ALA A 78 -0.18 -8.69 -4.05
CA ALA A 78 -0.32 -9.71 -3.00
C ALA A 78 -0.17 -9.11 -1.59
N LEU A 79 0.83 -8.23 -1.39
CA LEU A 79 1.03 -7.55 -0.11
C LEU A 79 -0.11 -6.58 0.23
N LYS A 80 -0.66 -5.85 -0.75
CA LYS A 80 -1.84 -5.00 -0.53
C LYS A 80 -3.04 -5.83 -0.09
N LEU A 81 -3.34 -6.93 -0.80
CA LEU A 81 -4.46 -7.82 -0.45
C LEU A 81 -4.32 -8.37 0.96
N LEU A 82 -3.14 -8.89 1.29
CA LEU A 82 -2.83 -9.42 2.61
C LEU A 82 -3.04 -8.37 3.71
N ARG A 83 -2.50 -7.16 3.50
CA ARG A 83 -2.59 -6.07 4.48
C ARG A 83 -4.01 -5.51 4.62
N SER A 84 -4.76 -5.42 3.53
CA SER A 84 -6.15 -4.97 3.53
C SER A 84 -7.04 -5.97 4.27
N TYR A 85 -6.83 -7.27 4.05
CA TYR A 85 -7.55 -8.31 4.80
C TYR A 85 -7.25 -8.26 6.29
N LEU A 86 -5.95 -8.23 6.65
CA LEU A 86 -5.50 -8.13 8.05
C LEU A 86 -6.05 -6.89 8.76
N PHE A 87 -6.14 -5.76 8.05
CA PHE A 87 -6.72 -4.54 8.59
C PHE A 87 -8.20 -4.72 8.92
N LEU A 88 -8.99 -5.32 8.02
CA LEU A 88 -10.40 -5.62 8.28
C LEU A 88 -10.57 -6.64 9.41
N GLU A 89 -9.75 -7.69 9.45
CA GLU A 89 -9.82 -8.71 10.50
C GLU A 89 -9.61 -8.11 11.89
N LYS A 90 -8.72 -7.11 12.00
CA LYS A 90 -8.41 -6.44 13.26
C LYS A 90 -9.38 -5.33 13.63
N GLU A 91 -9.68 -4.44 12.68
CA GLU A 91 -10.40 -3.19 12.96
C GLU A 91 -11.91 -3.32 12.73
N GLU A 92 -12.34 -4.21 11.83
CA GLU A 92 -13.74 -4.41 11.44
C GLU A 92 -14.09 -5.89 11.18
N PRO A 93 -13.93 -6.79 12.18
CA PRO A 93 -14.16 -8.22 12.00
C PRO A 93 -15.62 -8.54 11.58
N ARG A 94 -16.57 -7.68 11.95
CA ARG A 94 -17.98 -7.80 11.54
C ARG A 94 -18.15 -7.73 10.03
N TYR A 95 -17.31 -6.95 9.34
CA TYR A 95 -17.31 -6.82 7.89
C TYR A 95 -16.94 -8.14 7.19
N LEU A 96 -16.18 -9.01 7.85
CA LEU A 96 -15.77 -10.31 7.33
C LEU A 96 -16.80 -11.42 7.58
N SER A 97 -17.90 -11.13 8.29
CA SER A 97 -18.94 -12.12 8.56
C SER A 97 -19.69 -12.51 7.29
N LYS A 98 -20.10 -13.79 7.20
CA LYS A 98 -20.87 -14.29 6.04
C LYS A 98 -22.19 -13.54 5.86
N GLU A 99 -22.86 -13.20 6.96
CA GLU A 99 -24.12 -12.44 6.93
C GLU A 99 -23.99 -11.06 6.30
N TYR A 100 -22.84 -10.39 6.49
CA TYR A 100 -22.58 -9.10 5.86
C TYR A 100 -22.31 -9.26 4.36
N ASN A 101 -21.55 -10.28 3.96
CA ASN A 101 -21.22 -10.55 2.56
C ASN A 101 -22.43 -11.05 1.74
N GLU A 102 -23.37 -11.76 2.36
CA GLU A 102 -24.59 -12.25 1.71
C GLU A 102 -25.66 -11.16 1.54
N LYS A 103 -25.67 -10.14 2.40
CA LYS A 103 -26.58 -8.98 2.35
C LYS A 103 -26.02 -7.79 1.58
N ALA A 104 -24.71 -7.72 1.40
CA ALA A 104 -24.05 -6.63 0.69
C ALA A 104 -24.23 -6.82 -0.83
N ASP A 105 -24.77 -5.80 -1.50
CA ASP A 105 -24.72 -5.74 -2.97
C ASP A 105 -23.25 -5.82 -3.40
N ALA A 106 -22.94 -6.59 -4.45
CA ALA A 106 -21.57 -6.72 -4.96
C ALA A 106 -20.92 -5.35 -5.32
N ALA A 107 -21.75 -4.33 -5.59
CA ALA A 107 -21.32 -2.95 -5.83
C ALA A 107 -20.92 -2.17 -4.56
N SER A 108 -21.32 -2.65 -3.38
CA SER A 108 -21.04 -2.03 -2.08
C SER A 108 -19.75 -2.53 -1.43
N VAL A 109 -19.19 -3.66 -1.88
CA VAL A 109 -17.93 -4.19 -1.38
C VAL A 109 -16.78 -3.30 -1.87
N PRO A 110 -16.04 -2.61 -0.98
CA PRO A 110 -14.95 -1.75 -1.36
C PRO A 110 -13.82 -2.58 -1.94
N SER A 111 -13.11 -1.98 -2.89
CA SER A 111 -11.91 -2.58 -3.44
C SER A 111 -10.81 -2.73 -2.36
N TYR A 112 -9.96 -3.74 -2.51
CA TYR A 112 -8.79 -3.90 -1.65
C TYR A 112 -7.88 -2.66 -1.64
N GLU A 113 -7.87 -1.87 -2.72
CA GLU A 113 -7.12 -0.62 -2.83
C GLU A 113 -7.74 0.51 -2.01
N SER A 114 -9.07 0.57 -1.93
CA SER A 114 -9.79 1.51 -1.06
C SER A 114 -9.49 1.20 0.41
N ILE A 115 -9.48 -0.09 0.77
CA ILE A 115 -9.12 -0.53 2.13
C ILE A 115 -7.64 -0.26 2.44
N ASP A 116 -6.72 -0.51 1.50
CA ASP A 116 -5.29 -0.20 1.72
C ASP A 116 -5.08 1.32 1.90
N ALA A 117 -5.81 2.15 1.15
CA ALA A 117 -5.78 3.60 1.32
C ALA A 117 -6.29 4.02 2.71
N LEU A 118 -7.38 3.42 3.18
CA LEU A 118 -7.92 3.64 4.52
C LEU A 118 -6.95 3.20 5.63
N ARG A 119 -6.31 2.02 5.45
CA ARG A 119 -5.28 1.52 6.37
C ARG A 119 -4.09 2.47 6.46
N LEU A 120 -3.63 3.00 5.32
CA LEU A 120 -2.54 3.99 5.28
C LEU A 120 -2.97 5.30 5.94
N ALA A 121 -4.20 5.73 5.74
CA ALA A 121 -4.75 6.91 6.39
C ALA A 121 -4.72 6.81 7.92
N GLY A 122 -5.11 5.66 8.48
CA GLY A 122 -5.11 5.46 9.94
C GLY A 122 -3.72 5.57 10.59
N SER A 123 -2.65 5.41 9.80
CA SER A 123 -1.27 5.61 10.28
C SER A 123 -0.78 7.06 10.22
N LYS A 124 -1.53 7.97 9.57
CA LYS A 124 -1.16 9.38 9.47
C LYS A 124 -1.58 10.15 10.71
N LYS A 125 -0.62 10.80 11.37
CA LYS A 125 -0.86 11.66 12.55
C LYS A 125 -1.65 12.93 12.24
N GLU A 126 -1.81 13.28 10.97
CA GLU A 126 -2.47 14.51 10.53
C GLU A 126 -4.00 14.40 10.58
N LEU A 127 -4.57 13.19 10.61
CA LEU A 127 -6.00 12.96 10.62
C LEU A 127 -6.51 12.81 12.05
N ASP A 128 -7.60 13.50 12.38
CA ASP A 128 -8.31 13.26 13.64
C ASP A 128 -9.19 12.02 13.51
N ARG A 129 -9.54 11.47 14.66
CA ARG A 129 -10.41 10.33 14.81
C ARG A 129 -11.76 10.54 14.12
N MET A 130 -12.37 11.72 14.23
CA MET A 130 -13.68 11.97 13.63
C MET A 130 -13.62 11.97 12.09
N ASP A 131 -12.61 12.60 11.51
CA ASP A 131 -12.39 12.61 10.06
C ASP A 131 -12.11 11.20 9.53
N TYR A 132 -11.32 10.42 10.28
CA TYR A 132 -11.00 9.04 9.95
C TYR A 132 -12.25 8.15 9.92
N GLU A 133 -13.10 8.22 10.95
CA GLU A 133 -14.35 7.45 11.02
C GLU A 133 -15.32 7.82 9.89
N ASN A 134 -15.39 9.10 9.51
CA ASN A 134 -16.21 9.53 8.38
C ASN A 134 -15.75 8.92 7.05
N ILE A 135 -14.43 8.86 6.81
CA ILE A 135 -13.87 8.22 5.61
C ILE A 135 -14.12 6.72 5.66
N LYS A 136 -13.86 6.08 6.81
CA LYS A 136 -14.09 4.65 7.03
C LYS A 136 -15.53 4.25 6.71
N LYS A 137 -16.51 4.99 7.24
CA LYS A 137 -17.93 4.80 6.94
C LYS A 137 -18.22 4.91 5.44
N ASN A 138 -17.70 5.93 4.78
CA ASN A 138 -17.90 6.11 3.34
C ASN A 138 -17.25 5.00 2.50
N VAL A 139 -16.15 4.40 2.95
CA VAL A 139 -15.51 3.27 2.26
C VAL A 139 -16.30 1.99 2.45
N LEU A 140 -16.67 1.66 3.69
CA LEU A 140 -17.27 0.37 4.03
C LEU A 140 -18.76 0.27 3.68
N GLU A 141 -19.52 1.36 3.81
CA GLU A 141 -20.96 1.37 3.54
C GLU A 141 -21.30 1.76 2.10
N LYS A 142 -20.56 2.71 1.52
CA LYS A 142 -20.86 3.24 0.17
C LYS A 142 -19.97 2.66 -0.93
N GLY A 143 -19.04 1.77 -0.59
CA GLY A 143 -18.14 1.14 -1.56
C GLY A 143 -17.26 2.11 -2.34
N LYS A 144 -16.88 3.27 -1.75
CA LYS A 144 -16.10 4.29 -2.47
C LYS A 144 -14.80 3.73 -3.07
N ASP A 145 -14.48 4.19 -4.27
CA ASP A 145 -13.28 3.78 -5.00
C ASP A 145 -11.99 4.38 -4.40
N ALA A 146 -10.86 3.74 -4.68
CA ALA A 146 -9.58 4.12 -4.10
C ALA A 146 -9.09 5.53 -4.50
N ARG A 147 -9.49 6.03 -5.68
CA ARG A 147 -9.12 7.37 -6.16
C ARG A 147 -9.94 8.43 -5.42
N ALA A 148 -11.24 8.20 -5.25
CA ALA A 148 -12.09 9.06 -4.43
C ALA A 148 -11.59 9.13 -2.98
N VAL A 149 -11.28 7.99 -2.37
CA VAL A 149 -10.72 7.93 -1.00
C VAL A 149 -9.43 8.73 -0.87
N LYS A 150 -8.50 8.57 -1.82
CA LYS A 150 -7.25 9.35 -1.82
C LYS A 150 -7.49 10.86 -2.00
N LYS A 151 -8.47 11.24 -2.82
CA LYS A 151 -8.84 12.65 -3.02
C LYS A 151 -9.41 13.25 -1.73
N ASP A 152 -10.35 12.55 -1.09
CA ASP A 152 -10.97 12.99 0.17
C ASP A 152 -9.92 13.12 1.27
N LEU A 153 -9.00 12.14 1.39
CA LEU A 153 -7.87 12.19 2.32
C LEU A 153 -6.96 13.40 2.07
N THR A 154 -6.64 13.67 0.80
CA THR A 154 -5.78 14.81 0.44
C THR A 154 -6.47 16.15 0.73
N ALA A 155 -7.77 16.25 0.47
CA ALA A 155 -8.57 17.44 0.76
C ALA A 155 -8.62 17.72 2.27
N LEU A 156 -8.86 16.70 3.09
CA LEU A 156 -8.89 16.83 4.55
C LEU A 156 -7.53 17.22 5.14
N ILE A 157 -6.44 16.64 4.64
CA ILE A 157 -5.09 17.03 5.06
C ILE A 157 -4.83 18.49 4.69
N LYS A 158 -5.20 18.92 3.47
CA LYS A 158 -5.03 20.31 3.01
C LYS A 158 -5.86 21.29 3.85
N GLN A 159 -7.12 20.96 4.15
CA GLN A 159 -7.98 21.78 4.99
C GLN A 159 -7.39 21.94 6.40
N ARG A 160 -6.78 20.88 6.96
CA ARG A 160 -6.09 20.96 8.24
C ARG A 160 -4.81 21.80 8.19
N GLU A 161 -4.02 21.67 7.13
CA GLU A 161 -2.87 22.54 6.90
C GLU A 161 -3.29 24.02 6.81
N GLU A 162 -4.47 24.30 6.25
CA GLU A 162 -5.03 25.67 6.19
C GLU A 162 -5.52 26.16 7.56
N LEU A 163 -6.04 25.27 8.42
CA LEU A 163 -6.44 25.62 9.79
C LEU A 163 -5.26 25.84 10.74
N LEU A 164 -4.10 25.25 10.46
CA LEU A 164 -2.87 25.40 11.26
C LEU A 164 -1.70 25.91 10.38
N PRO A 165 -1.78 27.17 9.89
CA PRO A 165 -0.87 27.69 8.88
C PRO A 165 0.59 27.75 9.37
N GLU A 166 0.81 28.08 10.63
CA GLU A 166 2.17 28.23 11.19
C GLU A 166 2.89 26.86 11.29
N GLU A 167 2.25 25.85 11.88
CA GLU A 167 2.84 24.50 11.96
C GLU A 167 3.07 23.86 10.59
N ALA A 168 2.14 24.06 9.65
CA ALA A 168 2.27 23.59 8.29
C ALA A 168 3.42 24.28 7.54
N TRP A 169 3.57 25.60 7.74
CA TRP A 169 4.67 26.37 7.17
C TRP A 169 6.02 25.94 7.72
N GLN A 170 6.14 25.76 9.04
CA GLN A 170 7.38 25.29 9.68
C GLN A 170 7.78 23.89 9.19
N LYS A 171 6.82 22.96 9.06
CA LYS A 171 7.08 21.62 8.47
C LYS A 171 7.56 21.70 7.02
N LYS A 172 6.92 22.55 6.19
CA LYS A 172 7.34 22.76 4.80
C LYS A 172 8.75 23.37 4.73
N ARG A 173 9.03 24.38 5.54
CA ARG A 173 10.36 24.99 5.66
C ARG A 173 11.42 23.96 6.01
N LEU A 174 11.20 23.15 7.06
CA LEU A 174 12.14 22.11 7.49
C LEU A 174 12.38 21.04 6.43
N SER A 175 11.34 20.63 5.71
CA SER A 175 11.45 19.65 4.62
C SER A 175 12.32 20.19 3.48
N LEU A 176 12.11 21.44 3.08
CA LEU A 176 12.90 22.12 2.05
C LEU A 176 14.36 22.29 2.49
N LEU A 177 14.60 22.75 3.73
CA LEU A 177 15.95 22.88 4.29
C LEU A 177 16.71 21.56 4.25
N LYS A 178 16.10 20.46 4.74
CA LYS A 178 16.72 19.11 4.72
C LYS A 178 17.04 18.63 3.31
N ARG A 179 16.14 18.84 2.35
CA ARG A 179 16.34 18.44 0.95
C ARG A 179 17.49 19.23 0.31
N SER A 180 17.48 20.55 0.47
CA SER A 180 18.54 21.44 -0.04
C SER A 180 19.90 21.08 0.54
N LEU A 181 19.96 20.81 1.85
CA LEU A 181 21.19 20.40 2.55
C LEU A 181 21.71 19.04 2.06
N THR A 182 20.82 18.09 1.79
CA THR A 182 21.20 16.79 1.20
C THR A 182 21.81 16.96 -0.19
N LEU A 183 21.22 17.81 -1.03
CA LEU A 183 21.72 18.10 -2.37
C LEU A 183 23.08 18.81 -2.32
N LEU A 184 23.22 19.82 -1.45
CA LEU A 184 24.48 20.55 -1.30
C LEU A 184 25.61 19.66 -0.77
N LYS A 185 25.31 18.74 0.17
CA LYS A 185 26.29 17.75 0.65
C LYS A 185 26.73 16.81 -0.47
N SER A 186 25.80 16.33 -1.31
CA SER A 186 26.14 15.51 -2.49
C SER A 186 27.04 16.29 -3.45
N LEU A 187 26.64 17.52 -3.78
CA LEU A 187 27.39 18.39 -4.68
C LEU A 187 28.81 18.69 -4.16
N ARG A 188 28.94 18.90 -2.84
CA ARG A 188 30.25 19.09 -2.20
C ARG A 188 31.17 17.89 -2.44
N GLU A 189 30.67 16.68 -2.23
CA GLU A 189 31.48 15.47 -2.43
C GLU A 189 31.83 15.26 -3.90
N GLU A 190 30.91 15.53 -4.83
CA GLU A 190 31.19 15.51 -6.28
C GLU A 190 32.30 16.51 -6.66
N ILE A 191 32.25 17.73 -6.13
CA ILE A 191 33.25 18.77 -6.39
C ILE A 191 34.63 18.39 -5.85
N LYS A 192 34.69 17.80 -4.64
CA LYS A 192 35.94 17.31 -4.04
C LYS A 192 36.59 16.21 -4.88
N LEU A 193 35.78 15.30 -5.43
CA LEU A 193 36.25 14.19 -6.26
C LEU A 193 36.70 14.67 -7.64
N ALA A 194 35.93 15.55 -8.27
CA ALA A 194 36.20 16.03 -9.61
C ALA A 194 37.47 16.90 -9.69
N LYS A 195 37.80 17.66 -8.62
CA LYS A 195 38.90 18.64 -8.61
C LYS A 195 38.86 19.68 -9.76
N LEU A 196 37.70 19.83 -10.41
CA LEU A 196 37.50 20.72 -11.56
C LEU A 196 37.14 22.16 -11.15
N PHE A 197 36.83 22.39 -9.87
CA PHE A 197 36.35 23.68 -9.38
C PHE A 197 37.39 24.39 -8.53
N SER A 198 37.33 25.71 -8.48
CA SER A 198 38.24 26.51 -7.65
C SER A 198 38.00 26.24 -6.17
N ALA A 199 39.06 26.37 -5.36
CA ALA A 199 38.98 26.24 -3.90
C ALA A 199 37.98 27.23 -3.27
N GLN A 200 37.67 28.33 -3.96
CA GLN A 200 36.69 29.32 -3.52
C GLN A 200 35.26 28.76 -3.60
N VAL A 201 34.89 28.10 -4.71
CA VAL A 201 33.55 27.52 -4.90
C VAL A 201 33.27 26.42 -3.86
N ALA A 202 34.27 25.60 -3.54
CA ALA A 202 34.13 24.58 -2.49
C ALA A 202 33.87 25.22 -1.11
N LYS A 203 34.58 26.30 -0.77
CA LYS A 203 34.37 27.05 0.48
C LYS A 203 32.99 27.69 0.56
N ASP A 204 32.48 28.21 -0.55
CA ASP A 204 31.16 28.85 -0.58
C ASP A 204 30.04 27.82 -0.39
N ILE A 205 30.20 26.60 -0.91
CA ILE A 205 29.27 25.49 -0.65
C ILE A 205 29.33 25.04 0.81
N ASP A 206 30.51 24.92 1.41
CA ASP A 206 30.65 24.59 2.84
C ASP A 206 30.02 25.65 3.75
N LYS A 207 30.16 26.94 3.39
CA LYS A 207 29.48 28.04 4.09
C LYS A 207 27.97 27.95 3.97
N LEU A 208 27.43 27.66 2.78
CA LEU A 208 25.99 27.49 2.58
C LEU A 208 25.44 26.30 3.35
N ILE A 209 26.16 25.17 3.38
CA ILE A 209 25.78 24.01 4.20
C ILE A 209 25.73 24.40 5.68
N SER A 210 26.77 25.06 6.18
CA SER A 210 26.86 25.47 7.60
C SER A 210 25.76 26.47 7.99
N GLY A 211 25.44 27.42 7.10
CA GLY A 211 24.34 28.36 7.31
C GLY A 211 22.99 27.67 7.37
N LEU A 212 22.73 26.71 6.48
CA LEU A 212 21.50 25.92 6.49
C LEU A 212 21.41 24.97 7.70
N GLU A 213 22.54 24.44 8.18
CA GLU A 213 22.60 23.64 9.41
C GLU A 213 22.28 24.48 10.66
N ALA A 214 22.74 25.74 10.70
CA ALA A 214 22.44 26.65 11.81
C ALA A 214 20.98 27.11 11.85
N GLU A 215 20.28 27.09 10.70
CA GLU A 215 18.84 27.37 10.62
C GLU A 215 17.95 26.17 11.00
N MET A 216 18.54 24.98 11.21
CA MET A 216 17.80 23.82 11.68
C MET A 216 17.64 23.87 13.21
N PRO A 217 16.42 23.65 13.75
CA PRO A 217 16.17 23.53 15.18
C PRO A 217 16.71 22.22 15.78
#